data_AF-A0A536ECU2-F1
#
_entry.id   AF-A0A536ECU2-F1
#
_cell.length_a   1.000
_cell.length_b   1.000
_cell.length_c   1.000
_cell.angle_alpha   90.00
_cell.angle_beta   90.00
_cell.angle_gamma   90.00
#
_symmetry.space_group_name_H-M   'P 1'
#
loop_
_entity.id
_entity.type
_entity.pdbx_description
1 polymer ?
#
loop_
_entity_poly.entity_id
_entity_poly.type
_entity_poly.pdbx_seq_one_letter_code
_entity_poly.pdbx_strand_id
1 'polypeptide(L)'
;MPLFRRRTAESEPQAFTVGVGGHRVLVGGGTSGCALLEDVDSYEGFITRRSAHHQGGRDGVGVLNAKLDYAELVDTMVSVLVLTFEELVDRGVLVADDVPTKPVSEPLPRDLATYEYIQEAYARAQQRCNWARSVDSLLREHDIAVFWPQT
;
A
#
# COMPACT_ATOMS: atom_id res chain seq x y z
N MET A 1 10.29 -40.45 -35.03
CA MET A 1 10.75 -39.78 -33.81
C MET A 1 10.18 -38.37 -33.80
N PRO A 2 9.30 -37.98 -32.85
CA PRO A 2 8.81 -36.61 -32.82
C PRO A 2 9.90 -35.67 -32.26
N LEU A 3 10.15 -34.58 -32.97
CA LEU A 3 11.20 -33.57 -32.74
C LEU A 3 10.80 -32.46 -31.75
N PHE A 4 9.64 -32.56 -31.12
CA PHE A 4 9.15 -31.53 -30.21
C PHE A 4 9.26 -32.01 -28.77
N ARG A 5 10.35 -31.63 -28.09
CA ARG A 5 10.35 -31.58 -26.62
C ARG A 5 9.30 -30.53 -26.23
N ARG A 6 8.18 -30.96 -25.65
CA ARG A 6 7.30 -30.05 -24.88
C ARG A 6 8.21 -29.36 -23.86
N ARG A 7 8.44 -28.05 -24.01
CA ARG A 7 8.87 -27.24 -22.87
C ARG A 7 7.82 -27.49 -21.79
N THR A 8 8.27 -27.86 -20.59
CA THR A 8 7.46 -27.73 -19.38
C THR A 8 6.91 -26.31 -19.45
N ALA A 9 5.60 -26.16 -19.58
CA ALA A 9 4.99 -24.83 -19.60
C ALA A 9 5.38 -24.19 -18.27
N GLU A 10 6.19 -23.13 -18.30
CA GLU A 10 6.28 -22.23 -17.17
C GLU A 10 4.84 -21.84 -16.83
N SER A 11 4.46 -21.98 -15.56
CA SER A 11 3.10 -21.68 -15.13
C SER A 11 2.82 -20.22 -15.52
N GLU A 12 1.77 -19.99 -16.31
CA GLU A 12 1.45 -18.62 -16.74
C GLU A 12 1.25 -17.74 -15.48
N PRO A 13 1.79 -16.51 -15.47
CA PRO A 13 1.64 -15.61 -14.32
C PRO A 13 0.16 -15.40 -14.01
N GLN A 14 -0.23 -15.64 -12.77
CA GLN A 14 -1.61 -15.44 -12.36
C GLN A 14 -1.87 -13.95 -12.15
N ALA A 15 -2.91 -13.42 -12.80
CA ALA A 15 -3.29 -12.02 -12.68
C ALA A 15 -4.76 -11.88 -12.29
N PHE A 16 -5.06 -10.91 -11.43
CA PHE A 16 -6.41 -10.56 -11.02
C PHE A 16 -6.49 -9.09 -10.61
N THR A 17 -7.69 -8.60 -10.32
CA THR A 17 -7.93 -7.22 -9.88
C THR A 17 -8.55 -7.20 -8.50
N VAL A 18 -8.25 -6.16 -7.72
CA VAL A 18 -8.80 -5.95 -6.38
C VAL A 18 -9.32 -4.53 -6.18
N GLY A 19 -10.33 -4.41 -5.32
CA GLY A 19 -10.96 -3.15 -4.96
C GLY A 19 -11.80 -2.53 -6.09
N VAL A 20 -12.51 -1.45 -5.73
CA VAL A 20 -13.41 -0.73 -6.66
C VAL A 20 -12.63 -0.06 -7.79
N GLY A 21 -11.38 0.32 -7.53
CA GLY A 21 -10.49 0.94 -8.52
C GLY A 21 -9.93 -0.04 -9.56
N GLY A 22 -10.03 -1.36 -9.37
CA GLY A 22 -9.47 -2.32 -10.32
C GLY A 22 -7.94 -2.40 -10.30
N HIS A 23 -7.33 -2.34 -9.10
CA HIS A 23 -5.89 -2.48 -8.92
C HIS A 23 -5.44 -3.86 -9.37
N ARG A 24 -4.41 -3.94 -10.22
CA ARG A 24 -3.95 -5.21 -10.76
C ARG A 24 -2.95 -5.88 -9.83
N VAL A 25 -3.16 -7.17 -9.58
CA VAL A 25 -2.23 -8.04 -8.86
C VAL A 25 -1.67 -9.07 -9.84
N LEU A 26 -0.36 -9.30 -9.77
CA LEU A 26 0.36 -10.27 -10.60
C LEU A 26 1.20 -11.18 -9.70
N VAL A 27 1.13 -12.49 -9.92
CA VAL A 27 1.91 -13.51 -9.19
C VAL A 27 2.84 -14.22 -10.18
N GLY A 28 4.14 -14.27 -9.88
CA GLY A 28 5.13 -14.98 -10.69
C GLY A 28 5.61 -14.21 -11.92
N GLY A 29 5.58 -12.88 -11.89
CA GLY A 29 5.78 -12.00 -13.05
C GLY A 29 7.19 -11.41 -13.21
N GLY A 30 8.12 -11.68 -12.28
CA GLY A 30 9.46 -11.08 -12.26
C GLY A 30 9.51 -9.61 -11.82
N THR A 31 8.35 -8.99 -11.59
CA THR A 31 8.17 -7.73 -10.86
C THR A 31 7.45 -8.05 -9.56
N SER A 32 7.87 -7.44 -8.46
CA SER A 32 7.28 -7.68 -7.14
C SER A 32 7.28 -6.45 -6.25
N GLY A 33 6.41 -6.45 -5.24
CA GLY A 33 6.16 -5.34 -4.35
C GLY A 33 4.92 -4.51 -4.71
N CYS A 34 4.69 -3.46 -3.95
CA CYS A 34 3.55 -2.56 -4.06
C CYS A 34 3.96 -1.24 -4.73
N ALA A 35 3.50 -1.02 -5.98
CA ALA A 35 3.80 0.22 -6.71
C ALA A 35 3.22 1.47 -6.01
N LEU A 36 2.09 1.33 -5.30
CA LEU A 36 1.47 2.43 -4.56
C LEU A 36 2.39 2.94 -3.43
N LEU A 37 3.22 2.06 -2.86
CA LEU A 37 4.11 2.42 -1.76
C LEU A 37 5.22 3.38 -2.20
N GLU A 38 5.73 3.23 -3.42
CA GLU A 38 6.77 4.11 -3.98
C GLU A 38 6.27 5.57 -4.10
N ASP A 39 5.00 5.74 -4.49
CA ASP A 39 4.35 7.04 -4.58
C ASP A 39 4.09 7.64 -3.19
N VAL A 40 3.66 6.81 -2.23
CA VAL A 40 3.47 7.21 -0.83
C VAL A 40 4.79 7.69 -0.21
N ASP A 41 5.88 6.95 -0.40
CA ASP A 41 7.21 7.32 0.12
C ASP A 41 7.72 8.62 -0.51
N SER A 42 7.50 8.79 -1.82
CA SER A 42 7.84 10.02 -2.55
C SER A 42 7.05 11.22 -2.00
N TYR A 43 5.76 11.03 -1.71
CA TYR A 43 4.89 12.06 -1.16
C TYR A 43 5.22 12.42 0.29
N GLU A 44 5.56 11.43 1.14
CA GLU A 44 6.05 11.67 2.50
C GLU A 44 7.35 12.50 2.51
N GLY A 45 8.27 12.19 1.59
CA GLY A 45 9.49 12.96 1.39
C GLY A 45 9.25 14.41 0.96
N PHE A 46 8.17 14.67 0.20
CA PHE A 46 7.74 16.03 -0.13
C PHE A 46 7.22 16.79 1.10
N ILE A 47 6.35 16.17 1.92
CA ILE A 47 5.80 16.78 3.14
C ILE A 47 6.91 17.11 4.13
N THR A 48 7.84 16.19 4.36
CA THR A 48 8.96 16.36 5.30
C THR A 48 9.83 17.56 4.92
N ARG A 49 10.20 17.67 3.64
CA ARG A 49 10.96 18.81 3.12
C ARG A 49 10.22 20.13 3.30
N ARG A 50 8.92 20.15 3.00
CA ARG A 50 8.10 21.36 3.10
C ARG A 50 7.89 21.82 4.55
N SER A 51 7.76 20.87 5.48
CA SER A 51 7.60 21.13 6.92
C SER A 51 8.88 21.73 7.53
N ALA A 52 10.06 21.24 7.12
CA ALA A 52 11.36 21.71 7.62
C ALA A 52 11.65 23.20 7.33
N HIS A 53 11.02 23.78 6.31
CA HIS A 53 11.20 25.18 5.93
C HIS A 53 10.29 26.16 6.71
N HIS A 54 9.46 25.67 7.63
CA HIS A 54 8.54 26.53 8.39
C HIS A 54 9.11 26.91 9.76
N GLN A 55 9.40 28.20 9.97
CA GLN A 55 10.01 28.72 11.21
C GLN A 55 9.01 28.96 12.36
N GLY A 56 7.69 28.84 12.09
CA GLY A 56 6.62 29.27 13.00
C GLY A 56 6.12 28.23 14.02
N GLY A 57 6.79 27.08 14.18
CA GLY A 57 6.43 26.02 15.11
C GLY A 57 5.14 25.24 14.78
N ARG A 58 4.22 25.82 14.02
CA ARG A 58 3.03 25.16 13.46
C ARG A 58 3.16 25.01 11.96
N ASP A 59 2.65 23.91 11.43
CA ASP A 59 2.57 23.70 9.98
C ASP A 59 1.63 24.73 9.33
N GLY A 60 2.06 25.28 8.20
CA GLY A 60 1.19 26.08 7.35
C GLY A 60 0.09 25.24 6.69
N VAL A 61 -0.99 25.89 6.26
CA VAL A 61 -2.17 25.22 5.66
C VAL A 61 -1.80 24.27 4.51
N GLY A 62 -0.83 24.63 3.67
CA GLY A 62 -0.39 23.77 2.57
C GLY A 62 0.27 22.46 3.03
N VAL A 63 0.93 22.45 4.19
CA VAL A 63 1.49 21.22 4.79
C VAL A 63 0.37 20.42 5.46
N LEU A 64 -0.56 21.09 6.13
CA LEU A 64 -1.72 20.44 6.76
C LEU A 64 -2.62 19.72 5.74
N ASN A 65 -2.88 20.35 4.59
CA ASN A 65 -3.62 19.69 3.50
C ASN A 65 -2.84 18.48 2.96
N ALA A 66 -1.54 18.62 2.71
CA ALA A 66 -0.72 17.51 2.24
C ALA A 66 -0.69 16.34 3.24
N LYS A 67 -0.73 16.62 4.56
CA LYS A 67 -0.84 15.59 5.60
C LYS A 67 -2.16 14.82 5.54
N LEU A 68 -3.27 15.49 5.24
CA LEU A 68 -4.57 14.84 5.02
C LEU A 68 -4.57 14.01 3.74
N ASP A 69 -4.08 14.56 2.63
CA ASP A 69 -3.96 13.86 1.35
C ASP A 69 -3.11 12.59 1.50
N TYR A 70 -2.00 12.67 2.26
CA TYR A 70 -1.16 11.51 2.59
C TYR A 70 -1.95 10.46 3.38
N ALA A 71 -2.74 10.88 4.38
CA ALA A 71 -3.53 9.95 5.18
C ALA A 71 -4.56 9.20 4.32
N GLU A 72 -5.23 9.90 3.40
CA GLU A 72 -6.17 9.29 2.46
C GLU A 72 -5.49 8.32 1.48
N LEU A 73 -4.32 8.70 0.96
CA LEU A 73 -3.53 7.85 0.06
C LEU A 73 -3.09 6.55 0.76
N VAL A 74 -2.60 6.66 2.00
CA VAL A 74 -2.21 5.49 2.81
C VAL A 74 -3.41 4.60 3.12
N ASP A 75 -4.57 5.17 3.46
CA ASP A 75 -5.78 4.39 3.75
C ASP A 75 -6.29 3.63 2.52
N THR A 76 -6.18 4.25 1.34
CA THR A 76 -6.47 3.58 0.06
C THR A 76 -5.51 2.43 -0.18
N MET A 77 -4.20 2.66 -0.05
CA MET A 77 -3.17 1.63 -0.22
C MET A 77 -3.38 0.45 0.75
N VAL A 78 -3.63 0.72 2.03
CA VAL A 78 -3.89 -0.33 3.04
C VAL A 78 -5.12 -1.14 2.66
N SER A 79 -6.19 -0.49 2.19
CA SER A 79 -7.41 -1.19 1.75
C SER A 79 -7.14 -2.11 0.55
N VAL A 80 -6.35 -1.64 -0.43
CA VAL A 80 -5.93 -2.44 -1.59
C VAL A 80 -5.08 -3.64 -1.16
N LEU A 81 -4.12 -3.43 -0.26
CA LEU A 81 -3.25 -4.51 0.24
C LEU A 81 -4.04 -5.56 1.02
N VAL A 82 -4.99 -5.15 1.86
CA VAL A 82 -5.86 -6.09 2.59
C VAL A 82 -6.68 -6.94 1.62
N LEU A 83 -7.35 -6.32 0.64
CA LEU A 83 -8.11 -7.04 -0.37
C LEU A 83 -7.22 -7.94 -1.24
N THR A 84 -5.97 -7.52 -1.50
CA THR A 84 -4.98 -8.36 -2.18
C THR A 84 -4.71 -9.64 -1.39
N PHE A 85 -4.46 -9.53 -0.08
CA PHE A 85 -4.21 -10.71 0.74
C PHE A 85 -5.42 -11.62 0.88
N GLU A 86 -6.62 -11.06 1.05
CA GLU A 86 -7.87 -11.85 1.06
C GLU A 86 -7.99 -12.69 -0.21
N GLU A 87 -7.81 -12.06 -1.38
CA GLU A 87 -7.91 -12.74 -2.68
C GLU A 87 -6.77 -13.76 -2.90
N LEU A 88 -5.55 -13.47 -2.41
CA LEU A 88 -4.42 -14.42 -2.46
C LEU A 88 -4.67 -15.67 -1.62
N VAL A 89 -5.29 -15.51 -0.44
CA VAL A 89 -5.68 -16.62 0.42
C VAL A 89 -6.81 -17.43 -0.22
N ASP A 90 -7.85 -16.77 -0.74
CA ASP A 90 -8.97 -17.42 -1.41
C ASP A 90 -8.53 -18.24 -2.63
N ARG A 91 -7.48 -17.78 -3.33
CA ARG A 91 -6.87 -18.47 -4.47
C ARG A 91 -5.84 -19.54 -4.08
N GLY A 92 -5.54 -19.70 -2.79
CA GLY A 92 -4.55 -20.64 -2.28
C GLY A 92 -3.10 -20.30 -2.64
N VAL A 93 -2.82 -19.03 -2.96
CA VAL A 93 -1.46 -18.53 -3.22
C VAL A 93 -0.71 -18.31 -1.90
N LEU A 94 -1.41 -17.83 -0.86
CA LEU A 94 -0.90 -17.66 0.49
C LEU A 94 -1.75 -18.42 1.50
N VAL A 95 -1.16 -18.78 2.64
CA VAL A 95 -1.90 -19.31 3.79
C VAL A 95 -2.34 -18.14 4.68
N ALA A 96 -3.52 -18.23 5.28
CA ALA A 96 -4.06 -17.16 6.13
C ALA A 96 -3.13 -16.76 7.28
N ASP A 97 -2.38 -17.72 7.84
CA ASP A 97 -1.42 -17.49 8.93
C ASP A 97 -0.19 -16.68 8.48
N ASP A 98 0.10 -16.64 7.18
CA ASP A 98 1.21 -15.88 6.60
C ASP A 98 0.81 -14.42 6.30
N VAL A 99 -0.47 -14.06 6.41
CA VAL A 99 -0.97 -12.71 6.12
C VAL A 99 -0.70 -11.79 7.32
N PRO A 100 0.03 -10.68 7.13
CA PRO A 100 0.26 -9.71 8.20
C PRO A 100 -1.06 -9.14 8.70
N THR A 101 -1.26 -9.15 10.02
CA THR A 101 -2.47 -8.59 10.63
C THR A 101 -2.61 -7.11 10.28
N LYS A 102 -3.76 -6.72 9.73
CA LYS A 102 -4.06 -5.33 9.39
C LYS A 102 -3.91 -4.43 10.63
N PRO A 103 -3.30 -3.25 10.51
CA PRO A 103 -3.25 -2.28 11.60
C PRO A 103 -4.66 -1.82 11.94
N VAL A 104 -5.11 -2.13 13.15
CA VAL A 104 -6.36 -1.60 13.71
C VAL A 104 -6.04 -0.25 14.33
N SER A 105 -6.78 0.79 13.94
CA SER A 105 -6.72 2.08 14.63
C SER A 105 -8.10 2.42 15.13
N GLU A 106 -8.18 2.84 16.39
CA GLU A 106 -9.41 3.37 16.96
C GLU A 106 -9.90 4.58 16.16
N PRO A 107 -11.21 4.88 16.12
CA PRO A 107 -11.69 6.12 15.51
C PRO A 107 -11.03 7.36 16.14
N LEU A 108 -10.81 8.41 15.34
CA LEU A 108 -10.38 9.71 15.89
C LEU A 108 -11.50 10.29 16.75
N PRO A 109 -11.19 10.86 17.93
CA PRO A 109 -12.16 11.64 18.69
C PRO A 109 -12.70 12.81 17.84
N ARG A 110 -14.02 13.02 17.87
CA ARG A 110 -14.70 14.01 17.03
C ARG A 110 -14.60 15.44 17.57
N ASP A 111 -14.11 15.59 18.79
CA ASP A 111 -13.97 16.85 19.53
C ASP A 111 -12.56 17.47 19.42
N LEU A 112 -11.64 16.82 18.70
CA LEU A 112 -10.30 17.36 18.45
C LEU A 112 -10.36 18.67 17.66
N ALA A 113 -9.48 19.61 18.03
CA ALA A 113 -9.26 20.79 17.20
C ALA A 113 -8.69 20.37 15.83
N THR A 114 -9.01 21.12 14.77
CA THR A 114 -8.62 20.75 13.39
C THR A 114 -7.12 20.48 13.24
N TYR A 115 -6.27 21.30 13.87
CA TYR A 115 -4.83 21.09 13.82
C TYR A 115 -4.42 19.74 14.43
N GLU A 116 -4.91 19.44 15.65
CA GLU A 116 -4.63 18.19 16.37
C GLU A 116 -5.17 16.98 15.61
N TYR A 117 -6.39 17.10 15.06
CA TYR A 117 -6.98 16.08 14.20
C TYR A 117 -6.07 15.73 13.01
N ILE A 118 -5.54 16.74 12.31
CA ILE A 118 -4.66 16.52 11.15
C ILE A 118 -3.34 15.88 11.58
N GLN A 119 -2.74 16.31 12.69
CA GLN A 119 -1.50 15.71 13.19
C GLN A 119 -1.71 14.25 13.58
N GLU A 120 -2.80 13.93 14.27
CA GLU A 120 -3.12 12.57 14.70
C GLU A 120 -3.47 11.67 13.50
N ALA A 121 -4.24 12.18 12.53
CA ALA A 121 -4.51 11.47 11.27
C ALA A 121 -3.20 11.13 10.52
N TYR A 122 -2.29 12.10 10.44
CA TYR A 122 -0.99 11.92 9.82
C TYR A 122 -0.13 10.89 10.58
N ALA A 123 -0.06 10.97 11.91
CA ALA A 123 0.70 10.02 12.71
C ALA A 123 0.20 8.58 12.55
N ARG A 124 -1.12 8.38 12.48
CA ARG A 124 -1.73 7.07 12.20
C ARG A 124 -1.43 6.59 10.79
N ALA A 125 -1.46 7.48 9.81
CA ALA A 125 -1.06 7.14 8.45
C ALA A 125 0.41 6.70 8.39
N GLN A 126 1.32 7.34 9.13
CA GLN A 126 2.72 6.89 9.20
C GLN A 126 2.85 5.48 9.79
N GLN A 127 2.07 5.17 10.84
CA GLN A 127 2.04 3.81 11.42
C GLN A 127 1.54 2.77 10.40
N ARG A 128 0.46 3.09 9.67
CA ARG A 128 -0.08 2.23 8.61
C ARG A 128 0.88 2.07 7.44
N CYS A 129 1.60 3.12 7.07
CA CYS A 129 2.63 3.07 6.05
C CYS A 129 3.78 2.14 6.47
N ASN A 130 4.20 2.16 7.73
CA ASN A 130 5.19 1.21 8.24
C ASN A 130 4.73 -0.25 8.12
N TRP A 131 3.44 -0.52 8.38
CA TRP A 131 2.87 -1.84 8.11
C TRP A 131 2.91 -2.16 6.60
N ALA A 132 2.54 -1.22 5.73
CA ALA A 132 2.60 -1.43 4.28
C ALA A 132 4.03 -1.74 3.79
N ARG A 133 5.08 -1.15 4.39
CA ARG A 133 6.49 -1.48 4.11
C ARG A 133 6.85 -2.92 4.52
N SER A 134 6.33 -3.42 5.64
CA SER A 134 6.51 -4.83 6.01
C SER A 134 5.79 -5.79 5.07
N VAL A 135 4.59 -5.41 4.62
CA VAL A 135 3.80 -6.15 3.62
C VAL A 135 4.51 -6.18 2.28
N ASP A 136 5.11 -5.06 1.84
CA ASP A 136 5.87 -4.98 0.59
C ASP A 136 7.02 -5.99 0.57
N SER A 137 7.71 -6.18 1.70
CA SER A 137 8.76 -7.19 1.83
C SER A 137 8.23 -8.60 1.57
N LEU A 138 7.07 -8.95 2.15
CA LEU A 138 6.40 -10.23 1.91
C LEU A 138 5.97 -10.39 0.45
N LEU A 139 5.38 -9.35 -0.15
CA LEU A 139 5.00 -9.38 -1.57
C LEU A 139 6.22 -9.66 -2.46
N ARG A 140 7.37 -9.07 -2.14
CA ARG A 140 8.63 -9.32 -2.85
C ARG A 140 9.14 -10.74 -2.69
N GLU A 141 9.06 -11.30 -1.48
CA GLU A 141 9.45 -12.69 -1.19
C GLU A 141 8.62 -13.72 -1.97
N HIS A 142 7.34 -13.42 -2.21
CA HIS A 142 6.42 -14.30 -2.93
C HIS A 142 6.30 -13.99 -4.44
N ASP A 143 7.13 -13.10 -4.99
CA ASP A 143 7.05 -12.61 -6.38
C ASP A 143 5.65 -12.12 -6.78
N ILE A 144 5.04 -11.35 -5.88
CA ILE A 144 3.72 -10.74 -6.06
C ILE A 144 3.89 -9.25 -6.28
N ALA A 145 3.30 -8.72 -7.34
CA ALA A 145 3.23 -7.29 -7.60
C ALA A 145 1.80 -6.76 -7.51
N VAL A 146 1.67 -5.58 -6.90
CA VAL A 146 0.42 -4.80 -6.84
C VAL A 146 0.62 -3.48 -7.56
N PHE A 147 -0.21 -3.21 -8.55
CA PHE A 147 -0.10 -2.04 -9.42
C PHE A 147 -1.27 -1.06 -9.24
N TRP A 148 -1.06 0.16 -9.72
CA TRP A 148 -2.15 1.09 -9.99
C TRP A 148 -3.19 0.49 -10.95
N PRO A 149 -4.44 0.97 -10.91
CA PRO A 149 -5.45 0.62 -11.90
C PRO A 149 -4.95 0.86 -13.32
N GLN A 150 -5.28 -0.05 -14.23
CA GLN A 150 -5.07 0.19 -15.65
C GLN A 150 -6.25 1.02 -16.16
N THR A 151 -5.98 2.27 -16.55
CA THR A 151 -6.91 3.11 -17.31
C THR A 151 -7.06 2.63 -18.74
#